data_AF-A0A7Y2NUC9-F1
#
_entry.id   AF-A0A7Y2NUC9-F1
#
_cell.length_a   1.000
_cell.length_b   1.000
_cell.length_c   1.000
_cell.angle_alpha   90.00
_cell.angle_beta   90.00
_cell.angle_gamma   90.00
#
_symmetry.space_group_name_H-M   'P 1'
#
loop_
_entity.id
_entity.type
_entity.pdbx_description
1 polymer ?
#
loop_
_entity_poly.entity_id
_entity_poly.type
_entity_poly.pdbx_seq_one_letter_code
_entity_poly.pdbx_strand_id
1 'polypeptide(L)' 'MTDAQPKPTACLVLADGTIFYGKGFGATGQKVAELCFNTA' A
#
# COMPACT_ATOMS: atom_id res chain seq x y z
N MET A 1 -7.19 27.66 -3.97
CA MET A 1 -8.04 26.47 -3.78
C MET A 1 -7.17 25.42 -3.12
N THR A 2 -7.58 24.92 -1.96
CA THR A 2 -6.83 23.89 -1.23
C THR A 2 -7.01 22.55 -1.93
N ASP A 3 -5.98 22.09 -2.63
CA ASP A 3 -5.94 20.72 -3.16
C ASP A 3 -5.89 19.74 -1.98
N ALA A 4 -7.04 19.17 -1.65
CA ALA A 4 -7.13 18.09 -0.69
C ALA A 4 -6.32 16.90 -1.24
N GLN A 5 -5.36 16.41 -0.44
CA GLN A 5 -4.61 15.22 -0.83
C GLN A 5 -5.56 14.05 -1.08
N PRO A 6 -5.40 13.32 -2.19
CA PRO A 6 -6.30 12.22 -2.53
C PRO A 6 -6.27 11.15 -1.44
N LYS A 7 -7.45 10.62 -1.09
CA LYS A 7 -7.57 9.55 -0.08
C LYS A 7 -6.85 8.29 -0.57
N PRO A 8 -6.03 7.63 0.27
CA PRO A 8 -5.44 6.34 -0.07
C PRO A 8 -6.50 5.29 -0.42
N THR A 9 -6.17 4.41 -1.37
CA THR A 9 -7.06 3.33 -1.81
C THR A 9 -6.48 1.94 -1.58
N ALA A 10 -5.23 1.85 -1.09
CA ALA A 10 -4.56 0.61 -0.73
C ALA A 10 -3.61 0.84 0.47
N CYS A 11 -3.29 -0.26 1.16
CA CYS A 11 -2.25 -0.28 2.19
C CYS A 11 -1.42 -1.58 2.11
N LEU A 12 -0.16 -1.48 2.53
CA LEU A 12 0.73 -2.60 2.82
C LEU A 12 0.94 -2.64 4.33
N VAL A 13 0.60 -3.76 4.96
CA VAL A 13 0.71 -3.96 6.41
C VAL A 13 1.76 -5.03 6.69
N LEU A 14 2.73 -4.72 7.56
CA LEU A 14 3.77 -5.65 7.98
C LEU A 14 3.39 -6.36 9.29
N ALA A 15 4.05 -7.48 9.58
CA ALA A 15 3.78 -8.28 10.79
C ALA A 15 4.07 -7.53 12.10
N ASP A 16 4.95 -6.52 12.07
CA ASP A 16 5.28 -5.65 13.21
C ASP A 16 4.25 -4.52 13.43
N GLY A 17 3.21 -4.43 12.59
CA GLY A 17 2.19 -3.39 12.65
C GLY A 17 2.51 -2.14 11.83
N THR A 18 3.65 -2.08 11.13
CA THR A 18 3.96 -0.98 10.20
C THR A 18 2.96 -0.95 9.05
N ILE A 19 2.45 0.24 8.72
CA ILE A 19 1.48 0.44 7.63
C ILE A 19 2.00 1.48 6.64
N PHE A 20 2.08 1.11 5.37
CA PHE A 20 2.33 2.01 4.25
C PHE A 20 1.04 2.23 3.47
N TYR A 21 0.56 3.46 3.39
CA TYR A 21 -0.62 3.83 2.61
C TYR A 21 -0.23 4.27 1.20
N GLY A 22 -1.05 3.92 0.22
CA GLY A 22 -0.81 4.29 -1.17
C GLY A 22 -2.06 4.20 -2.03
N LYS A 23 -1.83 4.18 -3.35
CA LYS A 23 -2.87 4.04 -4.36
C LYS A 23 -2.80 2.65 -4.97
N GLY A 24 -3.92 1.92 -4.97
CA GLY A 24 -4.04 0.67 -5.71
C GLY A 24 -3.99 0.91 -7.23
N PHE A 25 -3.24 0.08 -7.96
CA PHE A 25 -3.11 0.16 -9.42
C PHE A 25 -3.30 -1.18 -10.14
N GLY A 26 -3.63 -2.25 -9.40
CA GLY A 26 -3.90 -3.59 -9.91
C GLY A 26 -5.29 -4.11 -9.53
N ALA A 27 -5.46 -5.44 -9.53
CA ALA A 27 -6.70 -6.08 -9.09
C ALA A 27 -7.01 -5.78 -7.62
N THR A 28 -8.29 -5.60 -7.31
CA THR A 28 -8.75 -5.40 -5.93
C THR A 28 -8.74 -6.72 -5.16
N GLY A 29 -8.46 -6.64 -3.86
CA GLY A 29 -8.47 -7.79 -2.96
C GLY A 29 -7.50 -7.63 -1.80
N GLN A 30 -7.38 -8.70 -1.02
CA GLN A 30 -6.43 -8.82 0.08
C GLN A 30 -5.65 -10.12 -0.09
N LYS A 31 -4.34 -10.07 0.16
CA LYS A 31 -3.45 -11.23 0.11
C LYS A 31 -2.41 -11.09 1.21
N VAL A 32 -2.00 -12.23 1.76
CA VAL A 32 -0.90 -12.35 2.71
C VAL A 32 0.22 -13.13 2.03
N ALA A 33 1.44 -12.60 2.10
CA ALA A 33 2.64 -13.18 1.50
C ALA A 33 3.89 -12.63 2.19
N GLU A 34 5.06 -13.18 1.85
CA GLU A 34 6.36 -12.60 2.19
C GLU A 34 6.63 -11.35 1.36
N LEU A 35 7.19 -10.31 1.99
CA LEU A 35 7.66 -9.12 1.30
C LEU A 35 9.17 -9.23 1.05
N CYS A 36 9.58 -9.18 -0.21
CA CYS A 36 10.98 -9.14 -0.63
C CYS A 36 11.29 -7.84 -1.38
N PHE A 37 12.56 -7.40 -1.36
CA PHE A 37 13.05 -6.31 -2.21
C PHE A 37 14.13 -6.83 -3.17
N ASN A 38 14.24 -6.23 -4.35
CA ASN A 38 15.26 -6.53 -5.35
C ASN A 38 15.77 -5.22 -5.96
N THR A 39 17.09 -5.10 -6.14
CA THR A 39 17.76 -3.88 -6.65
C THR A 39 18.16 -3.97 -8.12
N ALA A 40 17.61 -4.95 -8.86
CA ALA A 40 17.80 -5.09 -10.30
C ALA A 40 17.35 -3.84 -11.09
#